data_AF-A0A7W0MPW3-F1
#
_entry.id   AF-A0A7W0MPW3-F1
#
_cell.length_a   1.000
_cell.length_b   1.000
_cell.length_c   1.000
_cell.angle_alpha   90.00
_cell.angle_beta   90.00
_cell.angle_gamma   90.00
#
_symmetry.space_group_name_H-M   'P 1'
#
loop_
_entity.id
_entity.type
_entity.pdbx_description
1 polymer ?
#
loop_
_entity_poly.entity_id
_entity_poly.type
_entity_poly.pdbx_seq_one_letter_code
_entity_poly.pdbx_strand_id
1 'polypeptide(L)' 'MIFTVAVDGLAAAGKGTIGRAVAREFGFAHLDTGLLYRAVGVQALEDGRGLI' A
#
# COMPACT_ATOMS: atom_id res chain seq x y z
N MET A 1 -14.20 11.28 14.24
CA MET A 1 -13.59 10.76 13.00
C MET A 1 -12.12 11.13 13.00
N ILE A 2 -11.25 10.21 12.57
CA ILE A 2 -9.82 10.49 12.37
C ILE A 2 -9.66 11.08 10.96
N PHE A 3 -8.93 12.19 10.84
CA PHE A 3 -8.64 12.79 9.53
C PHE A 3 -7.78 11.82 8.69
N THR A 4 -8.24 11.51 7.48
CA THR A 4 -7.66 10.45 6.64
C THR A 4 -7.36 10.99 5.24
N VAL A 5 -6.20 10.64 4.69
CA VAL A 5 -5.75 11.08 3.36
C VAL A 5 -5.56 9.86 2.45
N ALA A 6 -6.21 9.85 1.30
CA ALA A 6 -5.99 8.86 0.25
C ALA A 6 -4.97 9.38 -0.77
N VAL A 7 -4.05 8.50 -1.21
CA VAL A 7 -2.99 8.83 -2.19
C VAL A 7 -3.04 7.82 -3.33
N ASP A 8 -3.66 8.21 -4.44
CA ASP A 8 -3.88 7.37 -5.62
C ASP A 8 -3.12 7.84 -6.86
N GLY A 9 -3.01 6.96 -7.86
CA GLY A 9 -2.24 7.20 -9.09
C GLY A 9 -1.69 5.91 -9.70
N LEU A 10 -1.03 6.00 -10.85
CA LEU A 10 -0.53 4.83 -11.59
C LEU A 10 0.61 4.09 -10.85
N ALA A 11 0.92 2.87 -11.31
CA ALA A 11 2.10 2.14 -10.86
C ALA A 11 3.37 2.98 -11.07
N ALA A 12 4.36 2.82 -10.16
CA ALA A 12 5.61 3.58 -10.15
C ALA A 12 5.51 5.12 -10.02
N ALA A 13 4.34 5.70 -9.78
CA ALA A 13 4.16 7.15 -9.60
C ALA A 13 4.70 7.73 -8.26
N GLY A 14 5.43 6.94 -7.45
CA GLY A 14 5.99 7.42 -6.18
C GLY A 14 5.01 7.54 -5.01
N LYS A 15 3.80 6.99 -5.11
CA LYS A 15 2.72 7.09 -4.10
C LYS A 15 3.14 6.65 -2.69
N GLY A 16 3.83 5.51 -2.58
CA GLY A 16 4.32 5.01 -1.30
C GLY A 16 5.42 5.90 -0.70
N THR A 17 6.19 6.60 -1.54
CA THR A 17 7.21 7.56 -1.09
C THR A 17 6.55 8.81 -0.53
N ILE A 18 5.64 9.44 -1.28
CA ILE A 18 4.97 10.66 -0.84
C ILE A 18 4.03 10.40 0.34
N GLY A 19 3.29 9.28 0.34
CA GLY A 19 2.40 8.92 1.45
C GLY A 19 3.14 8.72 2.77
N ARG A 20 4.35 8.14 2.73
CA ARG A 20 5.21 7.97 3.91
C ARG A 20 5.79 9.29 4.39
N ALA A 21 6.15 10.19 3.47
CA ALA A 21 6.62 11.53 3.79
C ALA A 21 5.52 12.36 4.45
N VAL A 22 4.31 12.38 3.88
CA VAL A 22 3.13 13.05 4.44
C VAL A 22 2.80 12.50 5.84
N ALA A 23 2.79 11.19 6.00
CA ALA A 23 2.50 10.57 7.30
C ALA A 23 3.53 10.97 8.36
N ARG A 24 4.82 11.01 8.01
CA ARG A 24 5.89 11.45 8.92
C ARG A 24 5.75 12.92 9.30
N GLU A 25 5.46 13.80 8.33
CA GLU A 25 5.36 15.24 8.54
C GLU A 25 4.21 15.61 9.47
N PHE A 26 3.05 14.97 9.29
CA PHE A 26 1.83 15.30 10.04
C PHE A 26 1.52 14.33 11.19
N GLY A 27 2.40 13.36 11.46
CA GLY A 27 2.20 12.38 12.53
C GLY A 27 1.05 11.40 12.28
N PHE A 28 0.73 11.08 11.03
CA PHE A 28 -0.28 10.08 10.69
C PHE A 28 0.29 8.66 10.68
N ALA A 29 -0.58 7.68 10.90
CA ALA A 29 -0.29 6.31 10.51
C ALA A 29 -0.20 6.20 8.98
N HIS A 30 0.67 5.33 8.48
CA HIS A 30 0.84 5.09 7.05
C HIS A 30 0.44 3.66 6.68
N LEU A 31 -0.50 3.51 5.74
CA LEU A 31 -0.94 2.24 5.20
C LEU A 31 -0.55 2.14 3.71
N ASP A 32 0.31 1.18 3.36
CA ASP A 32 0.67 0.87 1.98
C ASP A 32 -0.17 -0.33 1.50
N THR A 33 -1.29 -0.05 0.84
CA THR A 33 -2.18 -1.09 0.30
C THR A 33 -1.52 -1.95 -0.77
N GLY A 34 -0.53 -1.41 -1.49
CA GLY A 34 0.24 -2.15 -2.48
C GLY A 34 1.05 -3.28 -1.87
N LEU A 35 1.61 -3.09 -0.66
CA LEU A 35 2.29 -4.17 0.08
C LEU A 35 1.30 -5.26 0.53
N LEU A 36 0.09 -4.90 0.93
CA LEU A 36 -0.94 -5.88 1.30
C LEU A 36 -1.29 -6.78 0.11
N TYR A 37 -1.60 -6.20 -1.05
CA TYR A 37 -1.92 -6.98 -2.25
C TYR A 37 -0.75 -7.86 -2.70
N ARG A 38 0.49 -7.38 -2.61
CA ARG A 38 1.68 -8.19 -2.92
C ARG A 38 1.85 -9.35 -1.95
N ALA A 39 1.69 -9.14 -0.65
CA ALA A 39 1.76 -10.20 0.34
C ALA A 39 0.69 -11.27 0.11
N VAL A 40 -0.55 -10.84 -0.16
CA VAL A 40 -1.64 -11.76 -0.52
C VAL A 40 -1.34 -12.53 -1.80
N GLY A 41 -0.75 -11.87 -2.81
CA GLY A 41 -0.33 -12.53 -4.05
C GLY A 41 0.74 -13.61 -3.83
N VAL A 42 1.73 -13.33 -2.98
CA VAL A 42 2.75 -14.32 -2.57
C VAL A 42 2.08 -15.50 -1.86
N GLN A 43 1.23 -15.25 -0.87
CA GLN A 43 0.52 -16.30 -0.15
C GLN A 43 -0.33 -17.16 -1.10
N ALA A 44 -1.03 -16.54 -2.05
CA ALA A 44 -1.82 -17.26 -3.04
C ALA A 44 -0.94 -18.17 -3.92
N LEU A 45 0.27 -17.74 -4.30
CA LEU A 45 1.22 -18.57 -5.05
C LEU A 45 1.70 -19.76 -4.20
N GLU A 46 2.03 -19.52 -2.93
CA GLU A 46 2.46 -20.55 -1.97
C GLU A 46 1.35 -21.58 -1.71
N ASP A 47 0.09 -21.14 -1.66
CA ASP A 47 -1.09 -21.99 -1.49
C ASP A 47 -1.51 -22.74 -2.78
N GLY A 48 -0.76 -22.59 -3.89
CA GLY A 48 -1.11 -23.20 -5.18
C GLY A 48 -2.34 -22.57 -5.86
N ARG A 49 -2.77 -21.38 -5.43
CA ARG A 49 -3.92 -20.62 -5.96
C ARG A 49 -3.53 -19.58 -7.02
N GLY A 50 -2.22 -19.42 -7.29
CA GLY A 50 -1.69 -18.42 -8.22
C GLY A 50 -1.60 -18.84 -9.69
N LEU A 51 -2.16 -20.00 -10.04
CA LEU A 51 -2.26 -20.48 -11.42
C LEU A 51 -3.73 -20.40 -11.85
N ILE A 52 -4.03 -19.49 -12.77
CA ILE A 52 -5.19 -19.60 -13.65
C ILE A 52 -4.87 -20.54 -14.80
#